data_AF-A0A8J3ZVR7-F1
#
_entry.id   AF-A0A8J3ZVR7-F1
#
_cell.length_a   1.000
_cell.length_b   1.000
_cell.length_c   1.000
_cell.angle_alpha   90.00
_cell.angle_beta   90.00
_cell.angle_gamma   90.00
#
_symmetry.space_group_name_H-M   'P 1'
#
loop_
_entity.id
_entity.type
_entity.pdbx_description
1 polymer ?
#
loop_
_entity_poly.entity_id
_entity_poly.type
_entity_poly.pdbx_seq_one_letter_code
_entity_poly.pdbx_strand_id
1 'polypeptide(L)'
;MTLEYLIIGAGPAGLQLAALFEAEGRHDYLVLEAGGAPGTFFTRFPRHRQLISINKAHTGTDDPELNLRLDWNSLLDAGHLFTDYTERYFPHADVMVRYLADVAAATGAKIRYHTRVDRVSKDAGGFTVRAGDEIFTARRVVVATGVSKPYRPDIDGFDLAEDYSDMSVDPADYTDQRVLVVGKGNSAFETADALIEKAAVIHVAGPSSIRMAWRTHYVGHLRAVNNNFLDTYQLKSANAILDGNVRRIERDGTGYRVTFSFSRADEVVKELYYDRVLACTGFRFDASVFDDTARPRLVINDRFPEQTPAFESVNVPGLYFAGTLTQQRDFKKSTNGFIHGFRYGVRALHRILGERYHDTPWPADKLDANPDAITRAVVDRVNRTSALWQQFGFLADVVTVDGADARYLEEVPVAYIDGTGPAFVVTLEYGPDHDKVDPFDITVGRIRQDAVGEAHDAAYLHPVVRFRRDGATVAVHHLAENLENRWDRPDVHVRPLAEFVARCLT
;
A
#
# COMPACT_ATOMS: atom_id res chain seq x y z
N MET A 1 -2.16 -31.84 14.73
CA MET A 1 -2.22 -31.88 13.25
C MET A 1 -1.48 -30.66 12.76
N THR A 2 -0.59 -30.81 11.78
CA THR A 2 0.18 -29.70 11.20
C THR A 2 -0.64 -29.08 10.08
N LEU A 3 -0.88 -27.77 10.16
CA LEU A 3 -1.64 -27.02 9.16
C LEU A 3 -0.81 -26.82 7.88
N GLU A 4 -1.46 -26.71 6.74
CA GLU A 4 -0.78 -26.26 5.53
C GLU A 4 -0.38 -24.78 5.65
N TYR A 5 -1.29 -23.94 6.13
CA TYR A 5 -1.08 -22.50 6.33
C TYR A 5 -1.51 -22.02 7.71
N LEU A 6 -0.67 -21.18 8.34
CA LEU A 6 -1.06 -20.40 9.52
C LEU A 6 -0.90 -18.92 9.21
N ILE A 7 -2.00 -18.16 9.29
CA ILE A 7 -2.02 -16.72 9.05
C ILE A 7 -1.97 -15.99 10.40
N ILE A 8 -1.06 -15.03 10.55
CA ILE A 8 -0.94 -14.23 11.78
C ILE A 8 -1.52 -12.84 11.53
N GLY A 9 -2.67 -12.56 12.15
CA GLY A 9 -3.42 -11.31 12.09
C GLY A 9 -4.69 -11.40 11.23
N ALA A 10 -5.84 -11.04 11.80
CA ALA A 10 -7.13 -10.92 11.10
C ALA A 10 -7.45 -9.47 10.74
N GLY A 11 -6.43 -8.71 10.31
CA GLY A 11 -6.63 -7.44 9.61
C GLY A 11 -7.13 -7.65 8.17
N PRO A 12 -7.33 -6.56 7.39
CA PRO A 12 -7.82 -6.62 6.01
C PRO A 12 -7.15 -7.69 5.13
N ALA A 13 -5.82 -7.77 5.18
CA ALA A 13 -5.06 -8.70 4.34
C ALA A 13 -5.17 -10.16 4.76
N GLY A 14 -5.08 -10.44 6.06
CA GLY A 14 -5.21 -11.82 6.57
C GLY A 14 -6.62 -12.35 6.39
N LEU A 15 -7.62 -11.49 6.60
CA LEU A 15 -9.02 -11.81 6.36
C LEU A 15 -9.30 -12.07 4.87
N GLN A 16 -8.81 -11.22 3.96
CA GLN A 16 -9.00 -11.46 2.53
C GLN A 16 -8.31 -12.74 2.05
N LEU A 17 -7.09 -13.03 2.53
CA LEU A 17 -6.41 -14.27 2.16
C LEU A 17 -7.19 -15.50 2.65
N ALA A 18 -7.72 -15.45 3.86
CA ALA A 18 -8.59 -16.51 4.38
C ALA A 18 -9.88 -16.65 3.56
N ALA A 19 -10.51 -15.55 3.16
CA ALA A 19 -11.70 -15.55 2.30
C ALA A 19 -11.42 -16.21 0.94
N LEU A 20 -10.27 -15.92 0.32
CA LEU A 20 -9.84 -16.56 -0.92
C LEU A 20 -9.62 -18.08 -0.74
N PHE A 21 -9.00 -18.50 0.37
CA PHE A 21 -8.87 -19.92 0.69
C PHE A 21 -10.23 -20.61 0.87
N GLU A 22 -11.19 -20.01 1.56
CA GLU A 22 -12.55 -20.57 1.68
C GLU A 22 -13.26 -20.64 0.34
N ALA A 23 -13.14 -19.62 -0.51
CA ALA A 23 -13.73 -19.60 -1.84
C ALA A 23 -13.20 -20.72 -2.76
N GLU A 24 -11.94 -21.14 -2.58
CA GLU A 24 -11.36 -22.29 -3.29
C GLU A 24 -11.60 -23.65 -2.58
N GLY A 25 -12.33 -23.68 -1.47
CA GLY A 25 -12.53 -24.91 -0.69
C GLY A 25 -11.27 -25.39 0.04
N ARG A 26 -10.29 -24.51 0.25
CA ARG A 26 -9.06 -24.80 0.97
C ARG A 26 -9.25 -24.58 2.46
N HIS A 27 -9.43 -25.68 3.18
CA HIS A 27 -9.81 -25.64 4.59
C HIS A 27 -8.66 -25.94 5.57
N ASP A 28 -7.47 -26.31 5.10
CA ASP A 28 -6.31 -26.62 5.94
C ASP A 28 -5.49 -25.35 6.29
N TYR A 29 -6.15 -24.40 6.92
CA TYR A 29 -5.53 -23.19 7.44
C TYR A 29 -6.19 -22.71 8.73
N LEU A 30 -5.51 -21.79 9.44
CA LEU A 30 -6.06 -21.07 10.58
C LEU A 30 -5.51 -19.63 10.62
N VAL A 31 -6.34 -18.67 11.00
CA VAL A 31 -5.93 -17.29 11.30
C VAL A 31 -5.86 -17.10 12.81
N LEU A 32 -4.73 -16.58 13.32
CA LEU A 32 -4.57 -16.20 14.72
C LEU A 32 -4.70 -14.68 14.85
N GLU A 33 -5.66 -14.21 15.64
CA GLU A 33 -5.92 -12.79 15.90
C GLU A 33 -5.75 -12.47 17.38
N ALA A 34 -4.93 -11.47 17.69
CA ALA A 34 -4.63 -11.10 19.07
C ALA A 34 -5.82 -10.44 19.77
N GLY A 35 -6.66 -9.69 19.04
CA GLY A 35 -7.85 -9.04 19.57
C GLY A 35 -9.09 -9.94 19.55
N GLY A 36 -10.21 -9.40 20.05
CA GLY A 36 -11.50 -10.11 20.13
C GLY A 36 -12.38 -10.04 18.88
N ALA A 37 -11.88 -9.41 17.82
CA ALA A 37 -12.59 -9.14 16.58
C ALA A 37 -11.58 -8.97 15.44
N PRO A 38 -11.98 -9.08 14.15
CA PRO A 38 -11.10 -8.74 13.05
C PRO A 38 -10.86 -7.22 13.00
N GLY A 39 -9.77 -6.80 12.36
CA GLY A 39 -9.53 -5.37 12.11
C GLY A 39 -9.34 -4.51 13.36
N THR A 40 -8.93 -5.08 14.49
CA THR A 40 -8.81 -4.36 15.78
C THR A 40 -7.85 -3.17 15.76
N PHE A 41 -6.93 -3.10 14.80
CA PHE A 41 -6.15 -1.89 14.52
C PHE A 41 -7.05 -0.64 14.35
N PHE A 42 -8.18 -0.79 13.65
CA PHE A 42 -9.10 0.30 13.36
C PHE A 42 -9.98 0.72 14.54
N THR A 43 -9.94 0.03 15.68
CA THR A 43 -10.60 0.53 16.91
C THR A 43 -9.81 1.67 17.55
N ARG A 44 -8.50 1.75 17.25
CA ARG A 44 -7.59 2.76 17.80
C ARG A 44 -7.08 3.74 16.75
N PHE A 45 -6.82 3.27 15.54
CA PHE A 45 -6.16 4.03 14.48
C PHE A 45 -7.06 4.27 13.26
N PRO A 46 -6.84 5.38 12.51
CA PRO A 46 -6.04 6.54 12.91
C PRO A 46 -6.59 7.17 14.21
N ARG A 47 -5.74 7.88 14.96
CA ARG A 47 -6.08 8.38 16.31
C ARG A 47 -7.22 9.39 16.27
N HIS A 48 -7.26 10.21 15.22
CA HIS A 48 -8.34 11.16 14.93
C HIS A 48 -9.52 10.52 14.18
N ARG A 49 -9.54 9.19 14.08
CA ARG A 49 -10.64 8.33 13.62
C ARG A 49 -11.17 8.55 12.19
N GLN A 50 -10.61 9.47 11.40
CA GLN A 50 -10.96 9.65 9.99
C GLN A 50 -9.98 8.90 9.06
N LEU A 51 -10.49 8.04 8.19
CA LEU A 51 -9.68 7.38 7.16
C LEU A 51 -9.28 8.36 6.06
N ILE A 52 -8.08 8.19 5.52
CA ILE A 52 -7.57 8.95 4.37
C ILE A 52 -7.82 8.28 3.01
N SER A 53 -8.46 7.11 3.03
CA SER A 53 -8.83 6.30 1.87
C SER A 53 -10.11 6.82 1.22
N ILE A 54 -10.13 6.84 -0.12
CA ILE A 54 -11.29 7.29 -0.89
C ILE A 54 -12.41 6.24 -0.82
N ASN A 55 -13.63 6.71 -0.62
CA ASN A 55 -14.84 5.90 -0.68
C ASN A 55 -15.89 6.59 -1.56
N LYS A 56 -15.86 6.30 -2.87
CA LYS A 56 -16.80 6.91 -3.83
C LYS A 56 -17.87 5.90 -4.23
N ALA A 57 -18.99 5.92 -3.53
CA ALA A 57 -20.13 5.03 -3.78
C ALA A 57 -20.87 5.35 -5.10
N HIS A 58 -20.83 6.61 -5.57
CA HIS A 58 -21.50 7.03 -6.80
C HIS A 58 -20.49 7.32 -7.91
N THR A 59 -20.38 6.38 -8.84
CA THR A 59 -19.40 6.38 -9.94
C THR A 59 -20.04 6.62 -11.31
N GLY A 60 -21.36 6.45 -11.43
CA GLY A 60 -22.08 6.53 -12.69
C GLY A 60 -21.98 5.27 -13.56
N THR A 61 -21.53 4.15 -13.00
CA THR A 61 -21.46 2.85 -13.67
C THR A 61 -21.82 1.70 -12.72
N ASP A 62 -22.44 0.66 -13.28
CA ASP A 62 -22.73 -0.60 -12.57
C ASP A 62 -21.61 -1.64 -12.75
N ASP A 63 -20.51 -1.28 -13.42
CA ASP A 63 -19.36 -2.17 -13.57
C ASP A 63 -18.61 -2.32 -12.23
N PRO A 64 -18.65 -3.51 -11.60
CA PRO A 64 -18.05 -3.71 -10.28
C PRO A 64 -16.54 -3.51 -10.29
N GLU A 65 -15.86 -3.80 -11.41
CA GLU A 65 -14.41 -3.64 -11.48
C GLU A 65 -14.00 -2.18 -11.61
N LEU A 66 -14.70 -1.39 -12.43
CA LEU A 66 -14.47 0.05 -12.51
C LEU A 66 -14.74 0.73 -11.17
N ASN A 67 -15.78 0.29 -10.44
CA ASN A 67 -16.12 0.83 -9.13
C ASN A 67 -14.97 0.65 -8.13
N LEU A 68 -14.23 -0.46 -8.20
CA LEU A 68 -13.05 -0.70 -7.38
C LEU A 68 -11.87 0.28 -7.67
N ARG A 69 -11.85 1.03 -8.78
CA ARG A 69 -10.89 2.14 -8.96
C ARG A 69 -11.12 3.29 -7.96
N LEU A 70 -12.36 3.44 -7.51
CA LEU A 70 -12.84 4.58 -6.72
C LEU A 70 -13.27 4.17 -5.30
N ASP A 71 -13.37 2.87 -5.05
CA ASP A 71 -13.47 2.27 -3.71
C ASP A 71 -12.12 1.78 -3.24
N TRP A 72 -11.57 2.47 -2.23
CA TRP A 72 -10.26 2.15 -1.69
C TRP A 72 -10.26 1.29 -0.42
N ASN A 73 -11.43 0.79 -0.01
CA ASN A 73 -11.63 0.16 1.30
C ASN A 73 -12.11 -1.29 1.18
N SER A 74 -12.84 -1.65 0.13
CA SER A 74 -13.31 -3.03 -0.04
C SER A 74 -12.19 -4.03 -0.26
N LEU A 75 -12.37 -5.19 0.36
CA LEU A 75 -11.66 -6.43 0.08
C LEU A 75 -12.25 -7.10 -1.17
N LEU A 76 -11.42 -7.89 -1.86
CA LEU A 76 -11.84 -8.67 -3.02
C LEU A 76 -12.53 -9.96 -2.59
N ASP A 77 -13.52 -10.40 -3.37
CA ASP A 77 -14.16 -11.72 -3.26
C ASP A 77 -14.71 -12.04 -1.86
N ALA A 78 -15.15 -10.99 -1.15
CA ALA A 78 -15.47 -11.00 0.28
C ALA A 78 -16.98 -10.85 0.59
N GLY A 79 -17.84 -10.87 -0.42
CA GLY A 79 -19.30 -10.80 -0.29
C GLY A 79 -19.89 -9.44 0.09
N HIS A 80 -19.07 -8.49 0.53
CA HIS A 80 -19.49 -7.15 0.97
C HIS A 80 -18.60 -6.07 0.36
N LEU A 81 -19.23 -4.98 -0.10
CA LEU A 81 -18.53 -3.75 -0.48
C LEU A 81 -18.63 -2.73 0.65
N PHE A 82 -17.51 -2.08 0.97
CA PHE A 82 -17.42 -1.03 1.98
C PHE A 82 -18.33 0.17 1.63
N THR A 83 -18.53 0.44 0.34
CA THR A 83 -19.44 1.51 -0.13
C THR A 83 -20.88 1.35 0.35
N ASP A 84 -21.30 0.12 0.69
CA ASP A 84 -22.65 -0.16 1.20
C ASP A 84 -22.82 0.28 2.66
N TYR A 85 -21.71 0.60 3.35
CA TYR A 85 -21.71 0.93 4.78
C TYR A 85 -21.75 2.44 5.04
N THR A 86 -21.34 3.25 4.06
CA THR A 86 -21.34 4.71 4.16
C THR A 86 -21.12 5.37 2.80
N GLU A 87 -21.77 6.52 2.58
CA GLU A 87 -21.54 7.39 1.42
C GLU A 87 -20.44 8.44 1.67
N ARG A 88 -19.85 8.48 2.88
CA ARG A 88 -18.80 9.45 3.22
C ARG A 88 -17.55 9.19 2.38
N TYR A 89 -17.06 10.22 1.70
CA TYR A 89 -15.87 10.13 0.85
C TYR A 89 -14.59 9.79 1.61
N PHE A 90 -14.46 10.32 2.83
CA PHE A 90 -13.46 9.94 3.82
C PHE A 90 -14.18 9.39 5.06
N PRO A 91 -14.29 8.05 5.17
CA PRO A 91 -15.08 7.40 6.22
C PRO A 91 -14.50 7.57 7.62
N HIS A 92 -15.34 7.38 8.64
CA HIS A 92 -14.90 7.16 10.02
C HIS A 92 -14.37 5.72 10.17
N ALA A 93 -13.36 5.52 11.00
CA ALA A 93 -12.67 4.24 11.19
C ALA A 93 -13.56 3.14 11.78
N ASP A 94 -14.59 3.49 12.56
CA ASP A 94 -15.56 2.51 13.09
C ASP A 94 -16.33 1.77 11.98
N VAL A 95 -16.50 2.42 10.82
CA VAL A 95 -17.15 1.78 9.67
C VAL A 95 -16.30 0.61 9.16
N MET A 96 -14.97 0.74 9.20
CA MET A 96 -14.04 -0.35 8.85
C MET A 96 -14.10 -1.51 9.84
N VAL A 97 -14.24 -1.22 11.13
CA VAL A 97 -14.42 -2.28 12.15
C VAL A 97 -15.68 -3.10 11.87
N ARG A 98 -16.80 -2.43 11.61
CA ARG A 98 -18.07 -3.09 11.23
C ARG A 98 -17.94 -3.88 9.94
N TYR A 99 -17.41 -3.27 8.89
CA TYR A 99 -17.21 -3.91 7.59
C TYR A 99 -16.40 -5.21 7.68
N LEU A 100 -15.26 -5.17 8.38
CA LEU A 100 -14.40 -6.35 8.51
C LEU A 100 -15.04 -7.46 9.37
N ALA A 101 -15.88 -7.10 10.35
CA ALA A 101 -16.64 -8.07 11.13
C ALA A 101 -17.67 -8.81 10.27
N ASP A 102 -18.41 -8.08 9.42
CA ASP A 102 -19.40 -8.67 8.51
C ASP A 102 -18.73 -9.55 7.44
N VAL A 103 -17.61 -9.10 6.85
CA VAL A 103 -16.81 -9.93 5.94
C VAL A 103 -16.34 -11.22 6.61
N ALA A 104 -15.85 -11.16 7.85
CA ALA A 104 -15.44 -12.36 8.57
C ALA A 104 -16.60 -13.32 8.82
N ALA A 105 -17.80 -12.81 9.12
CA ALA A 105 -18.99 -13.62 9.30
C ALA A 105 -19.47 -14.26 7.98
N ALA A 106 -19.43 -13.52 6.87
CA ALA A 106 -19.93 -13.97 5.58
C ALA A 106 -19.03 -14.99 4.87
N THR A 107 -17.71 -14.90 5.08
CA THR A 107 -16.72 -15.74 4.38
C THR A 107 -16.49 -17.10 5.04
N GLY A 108 -16.90 -17.28 6.30
CA GLY A 108 -16.62 -18.50 7.05
C GLY A 108 -15.15 -18.67 7.45
N ALA A 109 -14.35 -17.59 7.36
CA ALA A 109 -12.92 -17.60 7.66
C ALA A 109 -12.63 -18.20 9.04
N LYS A 110 -11.70 -19.16 9.09
CA LYS A 110 -11.29 -19.85 10.34
C LYS A 110 -10.39 -18.96 11.17
N ILE A 111 -11.00 -18.12 12.01
CA ILE A 111 -10.27 -17.16 12.85
C ILE A 111 -10.36 -17.59 14.31
N ARG A 112 -9.20 -17.63 14.96
CA ARG A 112 -9.08 -17.78 16.40
C ARG A 112 -8.72 -16.44 17.02
N TYR A 113 -9.72 -15.81 17.63
CA TYR A 113 -9.58 -14.56 18.37
C TYR A 113 -8.86 -14.76 19.71
N HIS A 114 -8.47 -13.65 20.34
CA HIS A 114 -7.77 -13.61 21.63
C HIS A 114 -6.49 -14.47 21.68
N THR A 115 -5.87 -14.68 20.52
CA THR A 115 -4.72 -15.56 20.35
C THR A 115 -3.51 -14.74 19.89
N ARG A 116 -2.82 -14.12 20.85
CA ARG A 116 -1.60 -13.35 20.58
C ARG A 116 -0.42 -14.29 20.39
N VAL A 117 0.14 -14.32 19.18
CA VAL A 117 1.42 -14.99 18.92
C VAL A 117 2.54 -14.26 19.67
N ASP A 118 3.32 -15.02 20.43
CA ASP A 118 4.47 -14.52 21.18
C ASP A 118 5.81 -15.08 20.67
N ARG A 119 5.79 -16.26 20.04
CA ARG A 119 7.00 -16.90 19.50
C ARG A 119 6.72 -17.68 18.22
N VAL A 120 7.59 -17.53 17.23
CA VAL A 120 7.65 -18.26 15.98
C VAL A 120 9.05 -18.82 15.84
N SER A 121 9.12 -20.13 15.59
CA SER A 121 10.35 -20.89 15.39
C SER A 121 10.20 -21.79 14.18
N LYS A 122 11.31 -22.23 13.59
CA LYS A 122 11.31 -23.10 12.42
C LYS A 122 12.39 -24.18 12.54
N ASP A 123 12.02 -25.40 12.21
CA ASP A 123 12.94 -26.54 12.09
C ASP A 123 12.69 -27.33 10.80
N ALA A 124 13.24 -28.54 10.70
CA ALA A 124 13.07 -29.41 9.53
C ALA A 124 11.61 -29.87 9.31
N GLY A 125 10.79 -29.88 10.36
CA GLY A 125 9.38 -30.25 10.33
C GLY A 125 8.42 -29.10 9.98
N GLY A 126 8.91 -27.86 9.87
CA GLY A 126 8.12 -26.68 9.54
C GLY A 126 8.18 -25.61 10.62
N PHE A 127 7.11 -24.83 10.73
CA PHE A 127 6.98 -23.77 11.73
C PHE A 127 6.28 -24.27 12.99
N THR A 128 6.79 -23.85 14.15
CA THR A 128 6.12 -23.95 15.44
C THR A 128 5.81 -22.54 15.94
N VAL A 129 4.53 -22.25 16.13
CA VAL A 129 4.00 -20.95 16.55
C VAL A 129 3.33 -21.07 17.91
N ARG A 130 3.77 -20.28 18.87
CA ARG A 130 3.28 -20.27 20.25
C ARG A 130 2.43 -19.02 20.51
N ALA A 131 1.31 -19.23 21.18
CA ALA A 131 0.45 -18.19 21.73
C ALA A 131 0.07 -18.56 23.17
N GLY A 132 0.82 -18.04 24.15
CA GLY A 132 0.72 -18.44 25.55
C GLY A 132 1.18 -19.89 25.76
N ASP A 133 0.27 -20.72 26.24
CA ASP A 133 0.48 -22.17 26.45
C ASP A 133 0.09 -23.01 25.22
N GLU A 134 -0.48 -22.37 24.19
CA GLU A 134 -0.91 -23.05 22.98
C GLU A 134 0.18 -23.11 21.93
N ILE A 135 0.27 -24.25 21.25
CA ILE A 135 1.26 -24.52 20.21
C ILE A 135 0.54 -24.92 18.93
N PHE A 136 0.83 -24.21 17.86
CA PHE A 136 0.38 -24.48 16.50
C PHE A 136 1.56 -24.90 15.65
N THR A 137 1.36 -25.86 14.77
CA THR A 137 2.39 -26.27 13.79
C THR A 137 1.85 -26.04 12.39
N ALA A 138 2.68 -25.51 11.49
CA ALA A 138 2.30 -25.26 10.12
C ALA A 138 3.46 -25.45 9.15
N ARG A 139 3.16 -25.86 7.92
CA ARG A 139 4.18 -25.94 6.86
C ARG A 139 4.60 -24.56 6.37
N ARG A 140 3.65 -23.62 6.31
CA ARG A 140 3.87 -22.24 5.89
C ARG A 140 3.19 -21.26 6.85
N VAL A 141 3.83 -20.13 7.07
CA VAL A 141 3.27 -19.03 7.88
C VAL A 141 3.11 -17.80 6.99
N VAL A 142 1.94 -17.17 7.02
CA VAL A 142 1.70 -15.89 6.36
C VAL A 142 1.51 -14.81 7.41
N VAL A 143 2.41 -13.84 7.44
CA VAL A 143 2.37 -12.74 8.40
C VAL A 143 1.56 -11.59 7.81
N ALA A 144 0.40 -11.32 8.39
CA ALA A 144 -0.54 -10.29 7.98
C ALA A 144 -0.80 -9.24 9.09
N THR A 145 0.19 -9.05 9.98
CA THR A 145 0.09 -8.18 11.15
C THR A 145 0.22 -6.69 10.84
N GLY A 146 0.63 -6.35 9.62
CA GLY A 146 1.03 -5.00 9.25
C GLY A 146 2.25 -4.49 10.03
N VAL A 147 2.48 -3.18 9.95
CA VAL A 147 3.47 -2.47 10.78
C VAL A 147 2.85 -2.08 12.13
N SER A 148 3.01 -2.97 13.13
CA SER A 148 2.27 -2.88 14.40
C SER A 148 3.01 -2.16 15.53
N LYS A 149 4.31 -1.88 15.39
CA LYS A 149 5.12 -1.17 16.41
C LYS A 149 5.43 0.25 16.00
N PRO A 150 5.39 1.24 16.90
CA PRO A 150 5.89 2.59 16.60
C PRO A 150 7.36 2.57 16.16
N TYR A 151 7.71 3.41 15.19
CA TYR A 151 9.08 3.61 14.73
C TYR A 151 9.75 4.69 15.57
N ARG A 152 10.81 4.31 16.29
CA ARG A 152 11.61 5.22 17.12
C ARG A 152 12.92 5.56 16.39
N PRO A 153 13.08 6.78 15.85
CA PRO A 153 14.34 7.22 15.28
C PRO A 153 15.41 7.36 16.37
N ASP A 154 16.67 7.27 15.97
CA ASP A 154 17.83 7.50 16.83
C ASP A 154 17.99 9.01 17.11
N ILE A 155 17.34 9.48 18.17
CA ILE A 155 17.36 10.87 18.64
C ILE A 155 17.59 10.80 20.15
N ASP A 156 18.56 11.56 20.66
CA ASP A 156 18.83 11.59 22.10
C ASP A 156 17.62 12.14 22.86
N GLY A 157 17.18 11.42 23.90
CA GLY A 157 15.98 11.74 24.66
C GLY A 157 14.65 11.50 23.95
N PHE A 158 14.61 10.78 22.83
CA PHE A 158 13.35 10.50 22.10
C PHE A 158 12.25 9.86 22.95
N ASP A 159 12.62 9.05 23.94
CA ASP A 159 11.68 8.39 24.85
C ASP A 159 10.88 9.37 25.73
N LEU A 160 11.27 10.65 25.77
CA LEU A 160 10.50 11.72 26.41
C LEU A 160 9.29 12.19 25.59
N ALA A 161 9.28 11.94 24.27
CA ALA A 161 8.18 12.31 23.40
C ALA A 161 6.98 11.36 23.59
N GLU A 162 5.78 11.92 23.50
CA GLU A 162 4.54 11.16 23.55
C GLU A 162 4.31 10.43 22.23
N ASP A 163 4.22 9.11 22.28
CA ASP A 163 3.97 8.30 21.08
C ASP A 163 2.61 8.63 20.48
N TYR A 164 2.52 8.72 19.15
CA TYR A 164 1.25 8.88 18.44
C TYR A 164 0.18 7.88 18.91
N SER A 165 0.59 6.66 19.29
CA SER A 165 -0.33 5.65 19.83
C SER A 165 -1.04 6.13 21.10
N ASP A 166 -0.30 6.75 22.03
CA ASP A 166 -0.72 6.98 23.41
C ASP A 166 -1.06 8.45 23.73
N MET A 167 -0.68 9.40 22.87
CA MET A 167 -0.96 10.82 23.07
C MET A 167 -2.46 11.12 23.19
N SER A 168 -2.77 12.20 23.91
CA SER A 168 -4.15 12.70 23.97
C SER A 168 -4.61 13.18 22.59
N VAL A 169 -5.87 12.88 22.28
CA VAL A 169 -6.57 13.35 21.09
C VAL A 169 -7.59 14.44 21.41
N ASP A 170 -7.76 14.80 22.69
CA ASP A 170 -8.61 15.92 23.08
C ASP A 170 -7.83 17.23 22.88
N PRO A 171 -8.25 18.12 21.97
CA PRO A 171 -7.57 19.40 21.76
C PRO A 171 -7.50 20.26 23.03
N ALA A 172 -8.44 20.10 23.97
CA ALA A 172 -8.45 20.87 25.22
C ALA A 172 -7.21 20.63 26.09
N ASP A 173 -6.61 19.44 26.02
CA ASP A 173 -5.38 19.10 26.75
C ASP A 173 -4.15 19.88 26.27
N TYR A 174 -4.28 20.57 25.13
CA TYR A 174 -3.23 21.36 24.49
C TYR A 174 -3.53 22.86 24.50
N THR A 175 -4.56 23.29 25.24
CA THR A 175 -4.96 24.71 25.32
C THR A 175 -3.80 25.59 25.76
N ASP A 176 -3.52 26.64 24.98
CA ASP A 176 -2.45 27.63 25.20
C ASP A 176 -1.01 27.06 25.22
N GLN A 177 -0.82 25.80 24.82
CA GLN A 177 0.49 25.13 24.83
C GLN A 177 1.26 25.32 23.53
N ARG A 178 2.59 25.26 23.63
CA ARG A 178 3.51 25.15 22.50
C ARG A 178 3.81 23.68 22.25
N VAL A 179 3.44 23.17 21.07
CA VAL A 179 3.51 21.76 20.73
C VAL A 179 4.51 21.54 19.58
N LEU A 180 5.44 20.60 19.77
CA LEU A 180 6.28 20.07 18.70
C LEU A 180 5.71 18.74 18.22
N VAL A 181 5.40 18.61 16.93
CA VAL A 181 5.06 17.34 16.28
C VAL A 181 6.24 16.87 15.44
N VAL A 182 6.82 15.72 15.79
CA VAL A 182 7.96 15.12 15.10
C VAL A 182 7.46 14.16 14.02
N GLY A 183 7.73 14.48 12.76
CA GLY A 183 7.25 13.77 11.58
C GLY A 183 6.66 14.71 10.53
N LYS A 184 6.65 14.29 9.26
CA LYS A 184 6.05 15.06 8.15
C LYS A 184 5.18 14.18 7.22
N GLY A 185 4.59 13.13 7.78
CA GLY A 185 3.61 12.27 7.11
C GLY A 185 2.17 12.57 7.54
N ASN A 186 1.20 11.81 7.03
CA ASN A 186 -0.23 12.04 7.29
C ASN A 186 -0.57 12.12 8.79
N SER A 187 -0.01 11.23 9.63
CA SER A 187 -0.25 11.23 11.09
C SER A 187 0.22 12.50 11.80
N ALA A 188 1.32 13.10 11.36
CA ALA A 188 1.82 14.35 11.93
C ALA A 188 0.87 15.51 11.59
N PHE A 189 0.40 15.54 10.34
CA PHE A 189 -0.46 16.60 9.84
C PHE A 189 -1.91 16.51 10.33
N GLU A 190 -2.51 15.31 10.43
CA GLU A 190 -3.83 15.18 11.10
C GLU A 190 -3.76 15.60 12.56
N THR A 191 -2.65 15.32 13.24
CA THR A 191 -2.47 15.68 14.64
C THR A 191 -2.30 17.17 14.78
N ALA A 192 -1.44 17.77 13.96
CA ALA A 192 -1.29 19.21 13.95
C ALA A 192 -2.62 19.91 13.66
N ASP A 193 -3.37 19.43 12.67
CA ASP A 193 -4.67 19.98 12.27
C ASP A 193 -5.72 19.87 13.39
N ALA A 194 -5.79 18.72 14.07
CA ALA A 194 -6.72 18.54 15.20
C ALA A 194 -6.44 19.47 16.39
N LEU A 195 -5.21 19.97 16.52
CA LEU A 195 -4.79 20.81 17.65
C LEU A 195 -4.82 22.32 17.36
N ILE A 196 -4.98 22.75 16.10
CA ILE A 196 -4.82 24.16 15.70
C ILE A 196 -5.77 25.13 16.43
N GLU A 197 -6.94 24.66 16.86
CA GLU A 197 -7.94 25.51 17.52
C GLU A 197 -7.59 25.83 18.98
N LYS A 198 -6.70 25.05 19.61
CA LYS A 198 -6.41 25.11 21.05
C LYS A 198 -4.96 25.41 21.39
N ALA A 199 -4.01 24.84 20.63
CA ALA A 199 -2.60 25.07 20.87
C ALA A 199 -2.20 26.51 20.50
N ALA A 200 -1.37 27.15 21.33
CA ALA A 200 -0.88 28.50 21.06
C ALA A 200 0.11 28.53 19.88
N VAL A 201 0.93 27.49 19.75
CA VAL A 201 1.92 27.32 18.68
C VAL A 201 2.07 25.84 18.37
N ILE A 202 2.02 25.48 17.09
CA ILE A 202 2.36 24.14 16.63
C ILE A 202 3.51 24.21 15.64
N HIS A 203 4.56 23.44 15.92
CA HIS A 203 5.65 23.21 14.98
C HIS A 203 5.62 21.76 14.50
N VAL A 204 5.55 21.55 13.19
CA VAL A 204 5.70 20.23 12.56
C VAL A 204 7.11 20.12 12.00
N ALA A 205 7.89 19.14 12.47
CA ALA A 205 9.33 19.09 12.22
C ALA A 205 9.79 17.75 11.61
N GLY A 206 10.77 17.82 10.72
CA GLY A 206 11.44 16.62 10.20
C GLY A 206 12.50 16.91 9.14
N PRO A 207 13.32 15.91 8.79
CA PRO A 207 14.53 16.14 8.00
C PRO A 207 14.28 16.30 6.49
N SER A 208 13.13 15.86 5.98
CA SER A 208 12.84 15.81 4.54
C SER A 208 11.76 16.79 4.13
N SER A 209 11.86 17.41 2.97
CA SER A 209 10.78 18.26 2.43
C SER A 209 9.44 17.51 2.36
N ILE A 210 8.35 18.24 2.58
CA ILE A 210 7.01 17.69 2.40
C ILE A 210 6.86 17.27 0.95
N ARG A 211 6.36 16.05 0.77
CA ARG A 211 5.92 15.54 -0.53
C ARG A 211 4.41 15.39 -0.49
N MET A 212 3.75 15.77 -1.57
CA MET A 212 2.30 15.66 -1.68
C MET A 212 1.93 14.37 -2.43
N ALA A 213 0.93 13.66 -1.91
CA ALA A 213 0.47 12.40 -2.49
C ALA A 213 -0.06 12.59 -3.92
N TRP A 214 -0.66 13.75 -4.26
CA TRP A 214 -1.13 14.02 -5.62
C TRP A 214 -0.01 14.23 -6.64
N ARG A 215 1.22 14.49 -6.18
CA ARG A 215 2.40 14.67 -7.06
C ARG A 215 3.16 13.35 -7.21
N THR A 216 3.31 12.63 -6.11
CA THR A 216 4.10 11.39 -6.07
C THR A 216 3.28 10.13 -6.34
N HIS A 217 1.95 10.24 -6.36
CA HIS A 217 0.99 9.14 -6.41
C HIS A 217 1.13 8.10 -5.28
N TYR A 218 1.96 8.37 -4.28
CA TYR A 218 2.13 7.55 -3.09
C TYR A 218 1.34 8.11 -1.91
N VAL A 219 0.30 7.39 -1.48
CA VAL A 219 -0.64 7.83 -0.44
C VAL A 219 0.00 7.97 0.95
N GLY A 220 1.21 7.42 1.16
CA GLY A 220 1.97 7.61 2.40
C GLY A 220 2.62 9.00 2.54
N HIS A 221 2.70 9.75 1.44
CA HIS A 221 2.99 11.19 1.48
C HIS A 221 1.75 12.00 1.87
N LEU A 222 1.92 13.29 2.15
CA LEU A 222 0.85 14.12 2.69
C LEU A 222 -0.34 14.20 1.73
N ARG A 223 -1.51 13.78 2.20
CA ARG A 223 -2.79 13.84 1.49
C ARG A 223 -3.46 15.20 1.70
N ALA A 224 -4.22 15.63 0.69
CA ALA A 224 -4.99 16.87 0.75
C ALA A 224 -5.95 16.93 1.95
N VAL A 225 -6.57 15.79 2.31
CA VAL A 225 -7.48 15.72 3.47
C VAL A 225 -6.84 16.15 4.80
N ASN A 226 -5.51 16.07 4.91
CA ASN A 226 -4.77 16.44 6.12
C ASN A 226 -3.92 17.71 5.92
N ASN A 227 -4.09 18.50 4.85
CA ASN A 227 -3.15 19.57 4.52
C ASN A 227 -3.55 20.97 5.00
N ASN A 228 -4.70 21.13 5.69
CA ASN A 228 -5.19 22.43 6.15
C ASN A 228 -4.17 23.17 7.04
N PHE A 229 -3.38 22.44 7.83
CA PHE A 229 -2.25 23.01 8.57
C PHE A 229 -1.26 23.83 7.71
N LEU A 230 -1.06 23.47 6.43
CA LEU A 230 -0.18 24.21 5.51
C LEU A 230 -0.65 25.64 5.32
N ASP A 231 -1.96 25.88 5.29
CA ASP A 231 -2.54 27.20 5.13
C ASP A 231 -2.21 28.08 6.36
N THR A 232 -2.39 27.53 7.55
CA THR A 232 -2.05 28.23 8.81
C THR A 232 -0.57 28.62 8.90
N TYR A 233 0.33 27.79 8.36
CA TYR A 233 1.76 28.09 8.28
C TYR A 233 2.06 29.21 7.27
N GLN A 234 1.47 29.14 6.07
CA GLN A 234 1.73 30.12 5.01
C GLN A 234 1.11 31.48 5.33
N LEU A 235 -0.07 31.50 5.93
CA LEU A 235 -0.78 32.70 6.37
C LEU A 235 -0.31 33.24 7.73
N LYS A 236 0.76 32.68 8.31
CA LYS A 236 1.45 33.16 9.53
C LYS A 236 0.58 33.16 10.79
N SER A 237 -0.30 32.17 10.94
CA SER A 237 -1.17 31.98 12.10
C SER A 237 -0.46 31.24 13.25
N ALA A 238 0.74 31.68 13.64
CA ALA A 238 1.57 31.12 14.72
C ALA A 238 2.01 29.65 14.59
N ASN A 239 1.72 28.99 13.46
CA ASN A 239 2.13 27.63 13.16
C ASN A 239 3.33 27.60 12.21
N ALA A 240 4.19 26.57 12.31
CA ALA A 240 5.35 26.44 11.45
C ALA A 240 5.69 25.01 11.03
N ILE A 241 6.26 24.90 9.83
CA ILE A 241 6.93 23.69 9.37
C ILE A 241 8.43 23.92 9.47
N LEU A 242 9.11 23.04 10.20
CA LEU A 242 10.56 23.12 10.42
C LEU A 242 11.27 22.05 9.57
N ASP A 243 12.08 22.52 8.62
CA ASP A 243 12.97 21.68 7.83
C ASP A 243 14.30 21.51 8.55
N GLY A 244 14.51 20.33 9.14
CA GLY A 244 15.69 20.08 9.97
C GLY A 244 15.61 18.82 10.81
N ASN A 245 16.64 18.63 11.62
CA ASN A 245 16.80 17.47 12.50
C ASN A 245 16.54 17.86 13.95
N VAL A 246 15.63 17.15 14.60
CA VAL A 246 15.59 17.09 16.06
C VAL A 246 16.80 16.28 16.49
N ARG A 247 17.75 16.90 17.19
CA ARG A 247 19.01 16.25 17.63
C ARG A 247 18.88 15.69 19.03
N ARG A 248 18.17 16.41 19.90
CA ARG A 248 18.04 16.08 21.32
C ARG A 248 16.74 16.63 21.89
N ILE A 249 16.11 15.88 22.78
CA ILE A 249 14.96 16.28 23.58
C ILE A 249 15.35 16.14 25.05
N GLU A 250 15.19 17.20 25.84
CA GLU A 250 15.48 17.20 27.27
C GLU A 250 14.29 17.75 28.04
N ARG A 251 14.09 17.30 29.29
CA ARG A 251 13.14 17.94 30.20
C ARG A 251 13.67 19.32 30.61
N ASP A 252 12.79 20.31 30.61
CA ASP A 252 13.06 21.65 31.11
C ASP A 252 11.86 22.15 31.92
N GLY A 253 11.97 22.08 33.25
CA GLY A 253 10.85 22.34 34.15
C GLY A 253 9.67 21.38 33.88
N THR A 254 8.50 21.96 33.58
CA THR A 254 7.28 21.22 33.22
C THR A 254 7.20 20.87 31.73
N GLY A 255 8.09 21.43 30.90
CA GLY A 255 8.11 21.24 29.45
C GLY A 255 9.41 20.57 28.97
N TYR A 256 9.79 20.93 27.75
CA TYR A 256 10.89 20.33 27.02
C TYR A 256 11.74 21.38 26.32
N ARG A 257 13.06 21.18 26.39
CA ARG A 257 14.04 21.86 25.56
C ARG A 257 14.46 20.94 24.43
N VAL A 258 14.36 21.42 23.20
CA VAL A 258 14.65 20.66 21.99
C VAL A 258 15.80 21.32 21.22
N THR A 259 16.88 20.58 21.02
CA THR A 259 17.99 20.99 20.15
C THR A 259 17.62 20.66 18.70
N PHE A 260 17.46 21.70 17.88
CA PHE A 260 17.04 21.57 16.48
C PHE A 260 18.11 22.13 15.54
N SER A 261 18.43 21.39 14.48
CA SER A 261 19.40 21.78 13.43
C SER A 261 18.65 22.00 12.13
N PHE A 262 18.64 23.25 11.62
CA PHE A 262 17.92 23.62 10.40
C PHE A 262 18.67 23.20 9.13
N SER A 263 17.97 22.60 8.16
CA SER A 263 18.58 22.13 6.90
C SER A 263 18.82 23.22 5.86
N ARG A 264 18.09 24.36 5.94
CA ARG A 264 18.10 25.42 4.91
C ARG A 264 18.86 26.70 5.31
N ALA A 265 19.43 26.73 6.52
CA ALA A 265 20.13 27.89 7.04
C ALA A 265 21.43 27.41 7.72
N ASP A 266 22.47 27.15 6.93
CA ASP A 266 23.86 26.87 7.34
C ASP A 266 24.02 26.22 8.73
N GLU A 267 23.33 25.10 8.95
CA GLU A 267 23.30 24.32 10.21
C GLU A 267 23.19 25.13 11.51
N VAL A 268 22.42 26.23 11.54
CA VAL A 268 22.18 26.93 12.81
C VAL A 268 21.46 25.99 13.77
N VAL A 269 22.16 25.57 14.82
CA VAL A 269 21.58 24.81 15.93
C VAL A 269 20.87 25.79 16.85
N LYS A 270 19.58 25.56 17.12
CA LYS A 270 18.79 26.34 18.05
C LYS A 270 18.22 25.47 19.15
N GLU A 271 18.08 26.07 20.33
CA GLU A 271 17.25 25.53 21.39
C GLU A 271 15.83 26.09 21.24
N LEU A 272 14.85 25.19 21.19
CA LEU A 272 13.44 25.52 21.08
C LEU A 272 12.71 24.93 22.30
N TYR A 273 11.75 25.66 22.83
CA TYR A 273 11.03 25.30 24.06
C TYR A 273 9.57 24.97 23.75
N TYR A 274 9.10 23.85 24.29
CA TYR A 274 7.76 23.30 24.07
C TYR A 274 7.18 22.74 25.37
N ASP A 275 5.87 22.83 25.53
CA ASP A 275 5.16 22.18 26.62
C ASP A 275 4.95 20.70 26.32
N ARG A 276 4.83 20.34 25.03
CA ARG A 276 4.57 18.97 24.56
C ARG A 276 5.43 18.61 23.35
N VAL A 277 5.88 17.36 23.27
CA VAL A 277 6.56 16.80 22.11
C VAL A 277 5.85 15.51 21.70
N LEU A 278 5.28 15.48 20.51
CA LEU A 278 4.48 14.39 19.97
C LEU A 278 5.25 13.66 18.86
N ALA A 279 5.38 12.34 18.99
CA ALA A 279 6.10 11.48 18.05
C ALA A 279 5.15 10.88 17.01
N CYS A 280 5.08 11.50 15.83
CA CYS A 280 4.34 11.03 14.66
C CYS A 280 5.29 10.44 13.60
N THR A 281 6.21 9.58 14.03
CA THR A 281 7.34 9.07 13.24
C THR A 281 7.03 7.79 12.45
N GLY A 282 5.77 7.35 12.45
CA GLY A 282 5.29 6.17 11.73
C GLY A 282 5.52 4.86 12.48
N PHE A 283 5.38 3.74 11.77
CA PHE A 283 5.41 2.40 12.34
C PHE A 283 6.43 1.49 11.63
N ARG A 284 6.75 0.37 12.28
CA ARG A 284 7.62 -0.74 11.83
C ARG A 284 6.99 -2.10 12.12
N PHE A 285 7.45 -3.10 11.39
CA PHE A 285 7.13 -4.50 11.62
C PHE A 285 7.63 -5.00 12.98
N ASP A 286 6.86 -5.88 13.62
CA ASP A 286 7.27 -6.55 14.85
C ASP A 286 7.98 -7.88 14.58
N ALA A 287 9.30 -7.84 14.54
CA ALA A 287 10.13 -9.04 14.41
C ALA A 287 10.45 -9.72 15.75
N SER A 288 10.04 -9.19 16.92
CA SER A 288 10.45 -9.76 18.22
C SER A 288 9.77 -11.08 18.54
N VAL A 289 8.69 -11.42 17.84
CA VAL A 289 8.02 -12.71 17.98
C VAL A 289 8.76 -13.83 17.26
N PHE A 290 9.78 -13.56 16.44
CA PHE A 290 10.54 -14.60 15.74
C PHE A 290 11.86 -14.86 16.46
N ASP A 291 12.16 -16.12 16.75
CA ASP A 291 13.50 -16.50 17.20
C ASP A 291 14.47 -16.63 16.01
N ASP A 292 15.75 -16.86 16.31
CA ASP A 292 16.82 -16.84 15.31
C ASP A 292 16.63 -17.84 14.16
N THR A 293 15.83 -18.89 14.35
CA THR A 293 15.55 -19.90 13.31
C THR A 293 14.51 -19.45 12.29
N ALA A 294 13.65 -18.50 12.67
CA ALA A 294 12.53 -18.02 11.85
C ALA A 294 12.56 -16.51 11.61
N ARG A 295 13.60 -15.80 12.06
CA ARG A 295 13.68 -14.35 11.99
C ARG A 295 13.90 -13.86 10.55
N PRO A 296 12.95 -13.10 9.96
CA PRO A 296 13.16 -12.53 8.64
C PRO A 296 14.20 -11.41 8.72
N ARG A 297 15.02 -11.29 7.68
CA ARG A 297 15.89 -10.13 7.51
C ARG A 297 15.04 -8.87 7.34
N LEU A 298 15.43 -7.79 7.99
CA LEU A 298 14.72 -6.52 7.92
C LEU A 298 15.48 -5.52 7.03
N VAL A 299 14.73 -4.63 6.40
CA VAL A 299 15.21 -3.60 5.48
C VAL A 299 14.45 -2.29 5.69
N ILE A 300 14.96 -1.21 5.08
CA ILE A 300 14.38 0.14 5.16
C ILE A 300 14.31 0.58 6.62
N ASN A 301 15.47 0.72 7.27
CA ASN A 301 15.61 1.09 8.69
C ASN A 301 14.85 0.13 9.63
N ASP A 302 14.96 -1.17 9.37
CA ASP A 302 14.26 -2.23 10.10
C ASP A 302 12.73 -2.08 10.16
N ARG A 303 12.14 -1.41 9.17
CA ARG A 303 10.69 -1.17 9.13
C ARG A 303 9.91 -2.31 8.51
N PHE A 304 10.53 -3.04 7.59
CA PHE A 304 9.86 -4.09 6.82
C PHE A 304 10.72 -5.35 6.69
N PRO A 305 10.10 -6.54 6.61
CA PRO A 305 10.80 -7.76 6.24
C PRO A 305 11.18 -7.74 4.75
N GLU A 306 12.41 -8.15 4.43
CA GLU A 306 12.89 -8.29 3.04
C GLU A 306 12.21 -9.48 2.36
N GLN A 307 11.66 -9.23 1.18
CA GLN A 307 10.82 -10.18 0.45
C GLN A 307 11.32 -10.45 -0.97
N THR A 308 11.17 -11.70 -1.40
CA THR A 308 11.29 -12.12 -2.80
C THR A 308 10.12 -11.57 -3.64
N PRO A 309 10.15 -11.68 -4.98
CA PRO A 309 9.00 -11.34 -5.82
C PRO A 309 7.70 -12.10 -5.49
N ALA A 310 7.80 -13.22 -4.78
CA ALA A 310 6.67 -14.03 -4.34
C ALA A 310 6.14 -13.66 -2.94
N PHE A 311 6.57 -12.52 -2.38
CA PHE A 311 6.23 -12.07 -1.02
C PHE A 311 6.72 -13.04 0.09
N GLU A 312 7.65 -13.93 -0.24
CA GLU A 312 8.32 -14.82 0.70
C GLU A 312 9.52 -14.13 1.32
N SER A 313 9.83 -14.41 2.59
CA SER A 313 11.09 -14.03 3.21
C SER A 313 12.28 -14.50 2.37
N VAL A 314 13.25 -13.61 2.16
CA VAL A 314 14.47 -13.95 1.43
C VAL A 314 15.38 -14.96 2.17
N ASN A 315 15.21 -15.12 3.48
CA ASN A 315 16.09 -15.94 4.31
C ASN A 315 15.35 -17.01 5.15
N VAL A 316 14.02 -17.02 5.16
CA VAL A 316 13.22 -17.99 5.90
C VAL A 316 12.19 -18.64 4.95
N PRO A 317 12.52 -19.78 4.31
CA PRO A 317 11.61 -20.41 3.36
C PRO A 317 10.26 -20.77 4.00
N GLY A 318 9.16 -20.62 3.26
CA GLY A 318 7.81 -20.86 3.76
C GLY A 318 7.23 -19.77 4.67
N LEU A 319 7.98 -18.70 4.96
CA LEU A 319 7.48 -17.50 5.66
C LEU A 319 7.08 -16.44 4.62
N TYR A 320 5.81 -16.12 4.55
CA TYR A 320 5.24 -15.16 3.60
C TYR A 320 4.69 -13.93 4.31
N PHE A 321 4.50 -12.85 3.56
CA PHE A 321 3.97 -11.58 4.07
C PHE A 321 2.78 -11.10 3.25
N ALA A 322 1.80 -10.51 3.92
CA ALA A 322 0.59 -9.99 3.30
C ALA A 322 0.24 -8.59 3.84
N GLY A 323 -0.54 -7.84 3.07
CA GLY A 323 -1.03 -6.52 3.46
C GLY A 323 0.07 -5.46 3.45
N THR A 324 0.01 -4.52 4.39
CA THR A 324 0.96 -3.40 4.42
C THR A 324 2.43 -3.80 4.58
N LEU A 325 2.74 -5.07 4.89
CA LEU A 325 4.12 -5.57 4.87
C LEU A 325 4.69 -5.74 3.45
N THR A 326 3.84 -5.99 2.45
CA THR A 326 4.27 -6.12 1.05
C THR A 326 4.73 -4.80 0.45
N GLN A 327 4.45 -3.67 1.11
CA GLN A 327 4.94 -2.36 0.70
C GLN A 327 6.47 -2.26 0.64
N GLN A 328 7.20 -3.19 1.25
CA GLN A 328 8.65 -3.29 1.03
C GLN A 328 9.00 -3.37 -0.47
N ARG A 329 8.17 -4.04 -1.27
CA ARG A 329 8.40 -4.29 -2.70
C ARG A 329 8.17 -3.05 -3.57
N ASP A 330 7.39 -2.08 -3.11
CA ASP A 330 7.03 -0.86 -3.85
C ASP A 330 7.12 0.42 -2.99
N PHE A 331 7.94 0.42 -1.95
CA PHE A 331 7.97 1.46 -0.93
C PHE A 331 8.17 2.85 -1.55
N LYS A 332 7.22 3.77 -1.27
CA LYS A 332 7.16 5.12 -1.85
C LYS A 332 7.03 5.18 -3.37
N LYS A 333 6.63 4.09 -4.02
CA LYS A 333 6.46 3.99 -5.48
C LYS A 333 5.02 3.67 -5.87
N SER A 334 4.39 2.68 -5.24
CA SER A 334 3.01 2.26 -5.55
C SER A 334 2.18 2.07 -4.26
N THR A 335 1.06 1.34 -4.33
CA THR A 335 -0.01 1.42 -3.32
C THR A 335 -0.12 0.23 -2.35
N ASN A 336 0.85 -0.70 -2.30
CA ASN A 336 0.79 -1.83 -1.32
C ASN A 336 0.78 -1.39 0.16
N GLY A 337 1.06 -0.11 0.45
CA GLY A 337 0.86 0.46 1.78
C GLY A 337 -0.62 0.60 2.21
N PHE A 338 -1.59 0.35 1.31
CA PHE A 338 -3.02 0.67 1.50
C PHE A 338 -3.92 -0.42 0.93
N ILE A 339 -5.15 -0.55 1.45
CA ILE A 339 -6.08 -1.66 1.12
C ILE A 339 -6.31 -1.77 -0.40
N HIS A 340 -6.61 -0.66 -1.07
CA HIS A 340 -6.83 -0.62 -2.52
C HIS A 340 -5.66 -1.13 -3.35
N GLY A 341 -4.43 -1.07 -2.84
CA GLY A 341 -3.28 -1.66 -3.49
C GLY A 341 -3.06 -3.11 -3.08
N PHE A 342 -2.81 -3.33 -1.79
CA PHE A 342 -2.42 -4.66 -1.30
C PHE A 342 -3.51 -5.71 -1.45
N ARG A 343 -4.79 -5.35 -1.64
CA ARG A 343 -5.83 -6.35 -1.91
C ARG A 343 -5.53 -7.15 -3.18
N TYR A 344 -4.96 -6.54 -4.20
CA TYR A 344 -4.50 -7.26 -5.40
C TYR A 344 -3.20 -8.00 -5.13
N GLY A 345 -2.30 -7.44 -4.32
CA GLY A 345 -1.11 -8.14 -3.83
C GLY A 345 -1.43 -9.42 -3.05
N VAL A 346 -2.50 -9.42 -2.24
CA VAL A 346 -3.00 -10.59 -1.51
C VAL A 346 -3.58 -11.62 -2.47
N ARG A 347 -4.34 -11.20 -3.49
CA ARG A 347 -4.81 -12.12 -4.55
C ARG A 347 -3.65 -12.72 -5.35
N ALA A 348 -2.63 -11.93 -5.66
CA ALA A 348 -1.42 -12.42 -6.31
C ALA A 348 -0.68 -13.44 -5.41
N LEU A 349 -0.47 -13.13 -4.13
CA LEU A 349 0.11 -14.07 -3.17
C LEU A 349 -0.68 -15.38 -3.13
N HIS A 350 -2.00 -15.31 -3.05
CA HIS A 350 -2.87 -16.48 -3.07
C HIS A 350 -2.64 -17.37 -4.30
N ARG A 351 -2.60 -16.77 -5.51
CA ARG A 351 -2.31 -17.50 -6.77
C ARG A 351 -0.91 -18.12 -6.78
N ILE A 352 0.10 -17.39 -6.29
CA ILE A 352 1.48 -17.91 -6.17
C ILE A 352 1.54 -19.11 -5.23
N LEU A 353 0.83 -19.07 -4.10
CA LEU A 353 0.75 -20.21 -3.18
C LEU A 353 0.05 -21.40 -3.84
N GLY A 354 -1.01 -21.17 -4.62
CA GLY A 354 -1.69 -22.18 -5.42
C GLY A 354 -0.74 -22.88 -6.40
N GLU A 355 0.00 -22.10 -7.20
CA GLU A 355 0.93 -22.62 -8.21
C GLU A 355 2.07 -23.44 -7.58
N ARG A 356 2.65 -22.94 -6.49
CA ARG A 356 3.82 -23.58 -5.87
C ARG A 356 3.52 -24.85 -5.12
N TYR A 357 2.31 -24.99 -4.58
CA TYR A 357 2.04 -25.97 -3.53
C TYR A 357 0.77 -26.81 -3.73
N HIS A 358 -0.05 -26.47 -4.73
CA HIS A 358 -1.35 -27.12 -4.93
C HIS A 358 -1.65 -27.46 -6.39
N ASP A 359 -0.65 -27.37 -7.27
CA ASP A 359 -0.80 -27.62 -8.71
C ASP A 359 -1.92 -26.77 -9.34
N THR A 360 -2.19 -25.60 -8.76
CA THR A 360 -3.18 -24.63 -9.27
C THR A 360 -2.47 -23.61 -10.14
N PRO A 361 -2.49 -23.73 -11.48
CA PRO A 361 -1.82 -22.77 -12.35
C PRO A 361 -2.46 -21.38 -12.21
N TRP A 362 -1.70 -20.33 -12.58
CA TRP A 362 -2.26 -18.99 -12.65
C TRP A 362 -3.49 -18.96 -13.59
N PRO A 363 -4.62 -18.35 -13.18
CA PRO A 363 -5.82 -18.27 -14.03
C PRO A 363 -5.49 -17.60 -15.36
N ALA A 364 -5.85 -18.27 -16.46
CA ALA A 364 -5.49 -17.82 -17.80
C ALA A 364 -6.62 -18.07 -18.81
N ASP A 365 -7.07 -17.01 -19.47
CA ASP A 365 -8.09 -17.10 -20.53
C ASP A 365 -7.45 -17.39 -21.87
N LYS A 366 -8.05 -18.28 -22.65
CA LYS A 366 -7.55 -18.61 -23.99
C LYS A 366 -7.93 -17.54 -25.00
N LEU A 367 -6.97 -17.14 -25.83
CA LEU A 367 -7.13 -16.22 -26.94
C LEU A 367 -6.71 -16.86 -28.26
N ASP A 368 -7.23 -16.34 -29.37
CA ASP A 368 -6.62 -16.60 -30.67
C ASP A 368 -5.26 -15.89 -30.74
N ALA A 369 -4.22 -16.60 -31.17
CA ALA A 369 -2.86 -16.06 -31.32
C ALA A 369 -2.72 -15.19 -32.58
N ASN A 370 -3.53 -14.14 -32.69
CA ASN A 370 -3.47 -13.17 -33.78
C ASN A 370 -3.52 -11.72 -33.24
N PRO A 371 -3.05 -10.73 -34.03
CA PRO A 371 -2.97 -9.35 -33.58
C PRO A 371 -4.30 -8.78 -33.10
N ASP A 372 -5.39 -9.01 -33.84
CA ASP A 372 -6.69 -8.42 -33.54
C ASP A 372 -7.28 -8.92 -32.21
N ALA A 373 -7.15 -10.22 -31.94
CA ALA A 373 -7.65 -10.82 -30.70
C ALA A 373 -6.87 -10.34 -29.48
N ILE A 374 -5.53 -10.31 -29.56
CA ILE A 374 -4.67 -9.82 -28.48
C ILE A 374 -4.92 -8.32 -28.24
N THR A 375 -4.94 -7.50 -29.30
CA THR A 375 -5.21 -6.07 -29.19
C THR A 375 -6.56 -5.78 -28.54
N ARG A 376 -7.61 -6.50 -28.95
CA ARG A 376 -8.95 -6.35 -28.36
C ARG A 376 -8.93 -6.67 -26.88
N ALA A 377 -8.37 -7.80 -26.48
CA ALA A 377 -8.28 -8.20 -25.09
C ALA A 377 -7.54 -7.17 -24.23
N VAL A 378 -6.40 -6.67 -24.73
CA VAL A 378 -5.64 -5.61 -24.04
C VAL A 378 -6.45 -4.32 -23.92
N VAL A 379 -7.09 -3.85 -25.00
CA VAL A 379 -7.90 -2.63 -24.99
C VAL A 379 -9.08 -2.75 -24.02
N ASP A 380 -9.83 -3.85 -24.08
CA ASP A 380 -10.98 -4.09 -23.21
C ASP A 380 -10.56 -4.06 -21.73
N ARG A 381 -9.45 -4.72 -21.42
CA ARG A 381 -8.92 -4.82 -20.08
C ARG A 381 -8.41 -3.49 -19.53
N VAL A 382 -7.57 -2.74 -20.25
CA VAL A 382 -6.98 -1.49 -19.72
C VAL A 382 -8.06 -0.43 -19.42
N ASN A 383 -9.17 -0.47 -20.16
CA ASN A 383 -10.30 0.41 -19.94
C ASN A 383 -11.08 0.08 -18.66
N ARG A 384 -11.03 -1.17 -18.17
CA ARG A 384 -11.83 -1.66 -17.04
C ARG A 384 -11.05 -1.93 -15.76
N THR A 385 -9.79 -2.36 -15.89
CA THR A 385 -8.99 -2.89 -14.77
C THR A 385 -8.87 -1.95 -13.58
N SER A 386 -9.21 -2.44 -12.38
CA SER A 386 -8.90 -1.73 -11.13
C SER A 386 -7.57 -2.13 -10.54
N ALA A 387 -7.08 -3.34 -10.83
CA ALA A 387 -5.81 -3.83 -10.32
C ALA A 387 -4.63 -3.08 -10.91
N LEU A 388 -4.50 -3.00 -12.23
CA LEU A 388 -3.40 -2.25 -12.86
C LEU A 388 -3.49 -0.75 -12.56
N TRP A 389 -4.71 -0.25 -12.36
CA TRP A 389 -4.96 1.14 -11.97
C TRP A 389 -4.38 1.47 -10.60
N GLN A 390 -4.66 0.62 -9.59
CA GLN A 390 -4.15 0.86 -8.24
C GLN A 390 -2.70 0.44 -8.08
N GLN A 391 -2.27 -0.65 -8.71
CA GLN A 391 -0.93 -1.23 -8.61
C GLN A 391 -0.07 -0.89 -9.84
N PHE A 392 -0.11 0.39 -10.23
CA PHE A 392 0.60 0.90 -11.39
C PHE A 392 2.10 0.55 -11.35
N GLY A 393 2.60 0.06 -12.47
CA GLY A 393 3.97 -0.45 -12.65
C GLY A 393 4.38 -1.64 -11.76
N PHE A 394 3.50 -2.13 -10.87
CA PHE A 394 3.79 -3.21 -9.93
C PHE A 394 3.14 -4.53 -10.36
N LEU A 395 1.85 -4.50 -10.72
CA LEU A 395 1.17 -5.62 -11.37
C LEU A 395 1.11 -5.38 -12.88
N ALA A 396 1.06 -6.47 -13.63
CA ALA A 396 0.83 -6.47 -15.06
C ALA A 396 -0.15 -7.57 -15.44
N ASP A 397 -0.82 -7.37 -16.56
CA ASP A 397 -1.43 -8.47 -17.27
C ASP A 397 -0.43 -9.02 -18.29
N VAL A 398 -0.49 -10.32 -18.55
CA VAL A 398 0.48 -11.03 -19.39
C VAL A 398 -0.25 -11.84 -20.44
N VAL A 399 0.04 -11.55 -21.71
CA VAL A 399 -0.40 -12.38 -22.83
C VAL A 399 0.77 -13.25 -23.25
N THR A 400 0.76 -14.51 -22.82
CA THR A 400 1.72 -15.51 -23.30
C THR A 400 1.34 -15.96 -24.70
N VAL A 401 2.35 -16.23 -25.54
CA VAL A 401 2.15 -16.70 -26.91
C VAL A 401 3.13 -17.84 -27.19
N ASP A 402 2.61 -19.01 -27.56
CA ASP A 402 3.40 -20.15 -28.03
C ASP A 402 2.74 -20.74 -29.29
N GLY A 403 3.29 -20.39 -30.45
CA GLY A 403 2.71 -20.76 -31.74
C GLY A 403 1.26 -20.27 -31.87
N ALA A 404 0.31 -21.21 -31.83
CA ALA A 404 -1.12 -20.92 -31.92
C ALA A 404 -1.83 -20.83 -30.55
N ASP A 405 -1.15 -21.13 -29.44
CA ASP A 405 -1.72 -20.99 -28.09
C ASP A 405 -1.37 -19.61 -27.53
N ALA A 406 -2.38 -18.75 -27.37
CA ALA A 406 -2.25 -17.49 -26.66
C ALA A 406 -3.10 -17.51 -25.40
N ARG A 407 -2.55 -17.05 -24.28
CA ARG A 407 -3.27 -17.02 -23.01
C ARG A 407 -3.09 -15.69 -22.29
N TYR A 408 -4.19 -15.14 -21.80
CA TYR A 408 -4.26 -13.89 -21.06
C TYR A 408 -4.30 -14.16 -19.56
N LEU A 409 -3.27 -13.72 -18.84
CA LEU A 409 -3.14 -13.85 -17.40
C LEU A 409 -3.29 -12.47 -16.79
N GLU A 410 -4.23 -12.30 -15.87
CA GLU A 410 -4.43 -11.03 -15.20
C GLU A 410 -3.56 -10.91 -13.93
N GLU A 411 -3.07 -9.70 -13.63
CA GLU A 411 -2.58 -9.27 -12.31
C GLU A 411 -1.34 -9.99 -11.77
N VAL A 412 -0.44 -10.36 -12.67
CA VAL A 412 0.85 -10.98 -12.33
C VAL A 412 1.80 -9.89 -11.80
N PRO A 413 2.45 -10.07 -10.63
CA PRO A 413 3.49 -9.14 -10.20
C PRO A 413 4.61 -9.08 -11.23
N VAL A 414 4.98 -7.88 -11.68
CA VAL A 414 5.96 -7.69 -12.77
C VAL A 414 7.27 -8.42 -12.48
N ALA A 415 7.72 -8.40 -11.22
CA ALA A 415 8.95 -9.07 -10.79
C ALA A 415 8.83 -10.60 -10.67
N TYR A 416 7.61 -11.17 -10.74
CA TYR A 416 7.34 -12.61 -10.71
C TYR A 416 7.17 -13.22 -12.11
N ILE A 417 6.95 -12.40 -13.14
CA ILE A 417 6.76 -12.86 -14.52
C ILE A 417 7.99 -13.62 -15.00
N ASP A 418 7.80 -14.90 -15.31
CA ASP A 418 8.84 -15.74 -15.92
C ASP A 418 9.15 -15.26 -17.35
N GLY A 419 10.43 -15.36 -17.73
CA GLY A 419 10.97 -14.83 -18.98
C GLY A 419 11.12 -15.84 -20.10
N THR A 420 10.70 -17.09 -19.92
CA THR A 420 11.11 -18.20 -20.78
C THR A 420 10.46 -18.24 -22.16
N GLY A 421 9.33 -17.56 -22.38
CA GLY A 421 8.63 -17.52 -23.67
C GLY A 421 8.26 -16.11 -24.15
N PRO A 422 7.82 -15.95 -25.41
CA PRO A 422 7.36 -14.66 -25.91
C PRO A 422 6.05 -14.25 -25.22
N ALA A 423 6.00 -13.02 -24.73
CA ALA A 423 4.82 -12.51 -24.03
C ALA A 423 4.65 -10.99 -24.18
N PHE A 424 3.41 -10.54 -24.21
CA PHE A 424 3.08 -9.13 -24.03
C PHE A 424 2.79 -8.87 -22.55
N VAL A 425 3.50 -7.92 -21.95
CA VAL A 425 3.31 -7.49 -20.56
C VAL A 425 2.68 -6.10 -20.57
N VAL A 426 1.48 -6.00 -20.03
CA VAL A 426 0.65 -4.80 -20.02
C VAL A 426 0.61 -4.22 -18.61
N THR A 427 1.05 -2.98 -18.45
CA THR A 427 0.98 -2.23 -17.19
C THR A 427 0.27 -0.90 -17.41
N LEU A 428 -0.24 -0.30 -16.33
CA LEU A 428 -0.50 1.14 -16.29
C LEU A 428 0.64 1.83 -15.54
N GLU A 429 1.16 2.93 -16.07
CA GLU A 429 2.32 3.64 -15.53
C GLU A 429 2.16 5.16 -15.63
N TYR A 430 2.71 5.87 -14.65
CA TYR A 430 2.95 7.31 -14.78
C TYR A 430 4.26 7.52 -15.53
N GLY A 431 4.33 8.60 -16.31
CA GLY A 431 5.54 8.96 -17.06
C GLY A 431 6.78 9.16 -16.19
N PRO A 432 7.96 9.11 -16.81
CA PRO A 432 9.21 9.44 -16.14
C PRO A 432 9.11 10.85 -15.55
N ASP A 433 9.67 11.04 -14.36
CA ASP A 433 9.75 12.34 -13.69
C ASP A 433 8.41 13.06 -13.44
N HIS A 434 7.26 12.35 -13.52
CA HIS A 434 5.95 12.92 -13.22
C HIS A 434 5.88 13.57 -11.83
N ASP A 435 6.66 13.06 -10.87
CA ASP A 435 6.74 13.55 -9.50
C ASP A 435 7.65 14.78 -9.34
N LYS A 436 8.39 15.17 -10.38
CA LYS A 436 9.24 16.38 -10.41
C LYS A 436 8.50 17.60 -10.91
N VAL A 437 7.28 17.47 -11.39
CA VAL A 437 6.51 18.57 -11.95
C VAL A 437 5.36 18.96 -11.02
N ASP A 438 4.99 20.25 -11.00
CA ASP A 438 3.78 20.68 -10.29
C ASP A 438 2.56 20.45 -11.19
N PRO A 439 1.62 19.55 -10.82
CA PRO A 439 0.46 19.27 -11.65
C PRO A 439 -0.53 20.44 -11.77
N PHE A 440 -0.37 21.51 -10.96
CA PHE A 440 -1.20 22.71 -11.01
C PHE A 440 -0.56 23.86 -11.80
N ASP A 441 0.70 23.73 -12.23
CA ASP A 441 1.37 24.73 -13.05
C ASP A 441 0.92 24.62 -14.51
N ILE A 442 0.15 25.60 -14.99
CA ILE A 442 -0.37 25.64 -16.36
C ILE A 442 0.72 25.80 -17.43
N THR A 443 1.92 26.22 -17.05
CA THR A 443 3.05 26.38 -17.98
C THR A 443 3.72 25.04 -18.30
N VAL A 444 3.43 24.01 -17.50
CA VAL A 444 3.81 22.64 -17.79
C VAL A 444 2.90 22.13 -18.92
N GLY A 445 3.48 21.96 -20.10
CA GLY A 445 2.79 21.39 -21.25
C GLY A 445 2.31 19.97 -20.98
N ARG A 446 1.07 19.68 -21.36
CA ARG A 446 0.56 18.30 -21.48
C ARG A 446 0.72 17.83 -22.92
N ILE A 447 1.09 16.57 -23.11
CA ILE A 447 1.14 15.98 -24.44
C ILE A 447 -0.28 15.94 -24.99
N ARG A 448 -0.45 16.17 -26.28
CA ARG A 448 -1.78 16.11 -26.87
C ARG A 448 -2.28 14.66 -26.83
N GLN A 449 -3.55 14.49 -26.43
CA GLN A 449 -4.21 13.19 -26.28
C GLN A 449 -4.32 12.38 -27.59
N ASP A 450 -3.95 12.98 -28.72
CA ASP A 450 -3.96 12.40 -30.07
C ASP A 450 -2.56 12.32 -30.70
N ALA A 451 -1.49 12.65 -29.96
CA ALA A 451 -0.11 12.59 -30.45
C ALA A 451 0.42 11.15 -30.48
N VAL A 452 0.13 10.43 -31.56
CA VAL A 452 0.71 9.12 -31.84
C VAL A 452 2.23 9.24 -31.98
N GLY A 453 2.99 8.58 -31.10
CA GLY A 453 4.46 8.56 -31.11
C GLY A 453 5.14 9.35 -29.99
N GLU A 454 4.42 10.28 -29.34
CA GLU A 454 4.93 11.07 -28.18
C GLU A 454 4.44 10.50 -26.83
N ALA A 455 3.67 9.39 -26.85
CA ALA A 455 3.07 8.79 -25.66
C ALA A 455 4.09 8.32 -24.59
N HIS A 456 5.37 8.17 -24.94
CA HIS A 456 6.44 7.80 -24.00
C HIS A 456 6.77 8.92 -23.00
N ASP A 457 6.44 10.17 -23.31
CA ASP A 457 6.65 11.34 -22.45
C ASP A 457 5.39 11.70 -21.63
N ALA A 458 4.32 10.89 -21.68
CA ALA A 458 3.05 11.18 -21.02
C ALA A 458 3.18 11.18 -19.49
N ALA A 459 2.88 12.31 -18.85
CA ALA A 459 3.03 12.48 -17.40
C ALA A 459 1.94 11.75 -16.59
N TYR A 460 0.77 11.48 -17.18
CA TYR A 460 -0.36 10.85 -16.51
C TYR A 460 -0.34 9.32 -16.67
N LEU A 461 -1.18 8.65 -15.88
CA LEU A 461 -1.31 7.20 -15.90
C LEU A 461 -1.78 6.73 -17.28
N HIS A 462 -1.00 5.88 -17.94
CA HIS A 462 -1.34 5.36 -19.28
C HIS A 462 -0.87 3.90 -19.46
N PRO A 463 -1.46 3.16 -20.42
CA PRO A 463 -1.05 1.80 -20.71
C PRO A 463 0.29 1.71 -21.42
N VAL A 464 1.12 0.80 -20.95
CA VAL A 464 2.40 0.44 -21.55
C VAL A 464 2.39 -1.05 -21.86
N VAL A 465 2.55 -1.39 -23.13
CA VAL A 465 2.60 -2.78 -23.62
C VAL A 465 4.04 -3.10 -24.01
N ARG A 466 4.64 -4.06 -23.32
CA ARG A 466 6.01 -4.52 -23.57
C ARG A 466 5.99 -5.90 -24.18
N PHE A 467 6.63 -6.09 -25.32
CA PHE A 467 6.90 -7.42 -25.82
C PHE A 467 8.21 -7.94 -25.22
N ARG A 468 8.14 -9.08 -24.54
CA ARG A 468 9.28 -9.77 -23.94
C ARG A 468 9.55 -11.08 -24.66
N ARG A 469 10.82 -11.45 -24.79
CA ARG A 469 11.30 -12.74 -25.27
C ARG A 469 12.60 -13.07 -24.54
N ASP A 470 12.76 -14.31 -24.09
CA ASP A 470 13.96 -14.78 -23.37
C ASP A 470 14.36 -13.89 -22.18
N GLY A 471 13.36 -13.42 -21.43
CA GLY A 471 13.51 -12.60 -20.23
C GLY A 471 13.78 -11.12 -20.48
N ALA A 472 14.08 -10.73 -21.72
CA ALA A 472 14.37 -9.34 -22.09
C ALA A 472 13.14 -8.65 -22.71
N THR A 473 13.01 -7.34 -22.49
CA THR A 473 12.07 -6.51 -23.24
C THR A 473 12.67 -6.21 -24.61
N VAL A 474 11.97 -6.64 -25.66
CA VAL A 474 12.40 -6.48 -27.06
C VAL A 474 11.78 -5.25 -27.70
N ALA A 475 10.53 -4.94 -27.37
CA ALA A 475 9.82 -3.79 -27.90
C ALA A 475 8.84 -3.22 -26.87
N VAL A 476 8.55 -1.92 -26.97
CA VAL A 476 7.63 -1.21 -26.07
C VAL A 476 6.69 -0.34 -26.90
N HIS A 477 5.41 -0.33 -26.51
CA HIS A 477 4.40 0.55 -27.07
C HIS A 477 3.63 1.23 -25.95
N HIS A 478 3.59 2.57 -25.99
CA HIS A 478 2.79 3.38 -25.08
C HIS A 478 1.50 3.78 -25.78
N LEU A 479 0.37 3.54 -25.13
CA LEU A 479 -0.91 4.09 -25.59
C LEU A 479 -0.97 5.54 -25.13
N ALA A 480 -1.38 6.44 -26.03
CA ALA A 480 -1.50 7.86 -25.71
C ALA A 480 -2.44 8.11 -24.52
N GLU A 481 -2.13 9.13 -23.72
CA GLU A 481 -2.97 9.51 -22.59
C GLU A 481 -4.34 10.00 -23.05
N ASN A 482 -5.38 9.73 -22.25
CA ASN A 482 -6.74 10.14 -22.52
C ASN A 482 -7.36 10.75 -21.26
N LEU A 483 -7.98 11.92 -21.38
CA LEU A 483 -8.53 12.65 -20.23
C LEU A 483 -9.62 11.85 -19.48
N GLU A 484 -10.43 11.10 -20.23
CA GLU A 484 -11.49 10.26 -19.68
C GLU A 484 -10.95 8.88 -19.26
N ASN A 485 -9.65 8.63 -19.45
CA ASN A 485 -8.99 7.33 -19.26
C ASN A 485 -9.66 6.23 -20.11
N ARG A 486 -10.03 6.60 -21.34
CA ARG A 486 -10.57 5.72 -22.37
C ARG A 486 -9.56 5.49 -23.49
N TRP A 487 -9.09 4.25 -23.62
CA TRP A 487 -8.07 3.84 -24.57
C TRP A 487 -8.64 3.02 -25.74
N ASP A 488 -9.75 3.46 -26.33
CA ASP A 488 -10.53 2.72 -27.34
C ASP A 488 -10.68 3.43 -28.71
N ARG A 489 -10.17 4.67 -28.85
CA ARG A 489 -10.14 5.39 -30.14
C ARG A 489 -9.45 4.57 -31.25
N PRO A 490 -10.12 4.29 -32.38
CA PRO A 490 -9.58 3.44 -33.45
C PRO A 490 -8.21 3.88 -33.98
N ASP A 491 -8.06 5.16 -34.33
CA ASP A 491 -6.85 5.67 -34.98
C ASP A 491 -5.70 6.00 -34.01
N VAL A 492 -5.99 6.13 -32.71
CA VAL A 492 -5.02 6.60 -31.70
C VAL A 492 -4.54 5.46 -30.80
N HIS A 493 -5.42 4.52 -30.45
CA HIS A 493 -5.10 3.45 -29.51
C HIS A 493 -5.13 2.07 -30.19
N VAL A 494 -6.24 1.75 -30.88
CA VAL A 494 -6.49 0.38 -31.35
C VAL A 494 -5.59 0.01 -32.53
N ARG A 495 -5.61 0.77 -33.63
CA ARG A 495 -4.79 0.47 -34.81
C ARG A 495 -3.28 0.50 -34.49
N PRO A 496 -2.73 1.51 -33.77
CA PRO A 496 -1.31 1.50 -33.41
C PRO A 496 -0.89 0.30 -32.56
N LEU A 497 -1.74 -0.13 -31.62
CA LEU A 497 -1.48 -1.32 -30.81
C LEU A 497 -1.54 -2.60 -31.66
N ALA A 498 -2.52 -2.73 -32.58
CA ALA A 498 -2.61 -3.87 -33.50
C ALA A 498 -1.38 -3.99 -34.38
N GLU A 499 -0.90 -2.88 -34.95
CA GLU A 499 0.33 -2.84 -35.74
C GLU A 499 1.56 -3.22 -34.89
N PHE A 500 1.62 -2.79 -33.63
CA PHE A 500 2.68 -3.18 -32.71
C PHE A 500 2.67 -4.68 -32.42
N VAL A 501 1.51 -5.24 -32.07
CA VAL A 501 1.35 -6.67 -31.80
C VAL A 501 1.72 -7.49 -33.04
N ALA A 502 1.24 -7.09 -34.22
CA ALA A 502 1.56 -7.76 -35.49
C ALA A 502 3.07 -7.84 -35.74
N ARG A 503 3.81 -6.75 -35.52
CA ARG A 503 5.29 -6.74 -35.66
C ARG A 503 6.01 -7.62 -34.64
N CYS A 504 5.42 -7.88 -33.48
CA CYS A 504 6.04 -8.69 -32.43
C CYS A 504 5.78 -10.20 -32.61
N LEU A 505 4.68 -10.55 -33.29
CA LEU A 505 4.31 -11.94 -33.59
C LEU A 505 5.04 -12.52 -34.81
N THR A 506 5.59 -11.66 -35.68
CA THR A 506 6.51 -12.04 -36.76
C THR A 506 7.91 -12.28 -36.23
#